data_AF-A0A1X0P7L5-F1
#
_entry.id   AF-A0A1X0P7L5-F1
#
_cell.length_a   1.000
_cell.length_b   1.000
_cell.length_c   1.000
_cell.angle_alpha   90.00
_cell.angle_beta   90.00
_cell.angle_gamma   90.00
#
_symmetry.space_group_name_H-M   'P 1'
#
loop_
_entity.id
_entity.type
_entity.pdbx_description
1 polymer ?
#
loop_
_entity_poly.entity_id
_entity_poly.type
_entity_poly.pdbx_seq_one_letter_code
_entity_poly.pdbx_strand_id
1 'polypeptide(L)'
;MSADTAAVAALGDACRRGDVYSGMCAFAAVLRRRDVHTQSSLLLRAFHTVAVPSICAEAAAELATAMMNLLQSSPPSSFSSSNVNNNNNNNNNNNNNNKWDWARQMLQAFEDVDSAAVTPDWCRAHVRFARDLLQYCESIAQSTTTSTLLLSSTQSSSVEEGEVEISYRSIVFIYEGLAQAYLRLSHCDARNNQTTTTTTDSNKTTHPNNDNNDNNNNNNNNNNNNNNNSVEKEEEMEKSILEGYKASLHCVLKVDLILSAVSAVESKLRMEERPLLIARTVYGVLSGVAAVLRTPHLLAINTAKSLLQLETTSSHNTELVAFLNDLVIVLHAAVSMRSRGSVNISSHVNVIEALCKVYSPVLMPVQDLNWITLARSF
;
A
#
# COMPACT_ATOMS: atom_id res chain seq x y z
N MET A 1 -13.58 32.59 22.18
CA MET A 1 -13.07 31.39 21.47
C MET A 1 -12.63 30.37 22.50
N SER A 2 -12.93 29.08 22.31
CA SER A 2 -12.37 28.02 23.17
C SER A 2 -10.86 27.92 22.94
N ALA A 3 -10.11 27.45 23.94
CA ALA A 3 -8.67 27.23 23.81
C ALA A 3 -8.33 26.28 22.65
N ASP A 4 -9.21 25.31 22.37
CA ASP A 4 -9.04 24.36 21.26
C ASP A 4 -9.14 25.07 19.91
N THR A 5 -10.14 25.96 19.74
CA THR A 5 -10.30 26.73 18.49
C THR A 5 -9.15 27.71 18.31
N ALA A 6 -8.66 28.32 19.39
CA ALA A 6 -7.47 29.16 19.34
C ALA A 6 -6.21 28.37 18.93
N ALA A 7 -6.04 27.14 19.44
CA ALA A 7 -4.91 26.28 19.09
C ALA A 7 -4.90 25.88 17.61
N VAL A 8 -6.06 25.47 17.08
CA VAL A 8 -6.21 25.12 15.65
C VAL A 8 -5.98 26.34 14.76
N ALA A 9 -6.54 27.50 15.14
CA ALA A 9 -6.32 28.74 14.39
C ALA A 9 -4.84 29.15 14.38
N ALA A 10 -4.15 29.06 15.52
CA ALA A 10 -2.74 29.37 15.64
C ALA A 10 -1.86 28.43 14.79
N LEU A 11 -2.19 27.13 14.75
CA LEU A 11 -1.53 26.19 13.85
C LEU A 11 -1.75 26.55 12.37
N GLY A 12 -2.99 26.93 12.01
CA GLY A 12 -3.31 27.38 10.65
C GLY A 12 -2.54 28.64 10.24
N ASP A 13 -2.43 29.62 11.14
CA ASP A 13 -1.63 30.83 10.92
C ASP A 13 -0.14 30.52 10.77
N ALA A 14 0.38 29.60 11.57
CA ALA A 14 1.76 29.14 11.50
C ALA A 14 2.07 28.45 10.17
N CYS A 15 1.19 27.56 9.69
CA CYS A 15 1.34 26.91 8.39
C CYS A 15 1.35 27.92 7.24
N ARG A 16 0.46 28.93 7.28
CA ARG A 16 0.43 30.01 6.27
C ARG A 16 1.71 30.85 6.25
N ARG A 17 2.40 30.97 7.38
CA ARG A 17 3.67 31.70 7.49
C ARG A 17 4.92 30.85 7.19
N GLY A 18 4.76 29.54 6.98
CA GLY A 18 5.89 28.61 6.87
C GLY A 18 6.61 28.35 8.19
N ASP A 19 5.99 28.64 9.33
CA ASP A 19 6.55 28.40 10.69
C ASP A 19 5.77 27.28 11.39
N VAL A 20 5.62 26.15 10.68
CA VAL A 20 4.79 25.01 11.11
C VAL A 20 5.22 24.50 12.48
N TYR A 21 6.52 24.44 12.73
CA TYR A 21 7.09 23.96 13.99
C TYR A 21 6.56 24.73 15.21
N SER A 22 6.62 26.06 15.19
CA SER A 22 6.14 26.88 16.32
C SER A 22 4.64 26.70 16.53
N GLY A 23 3.86 26.60 15.45
CA GLY A 23 2.43 26.29 15.50
C GLY A 23 2.15 24.93 16.14
N MET A 24 2.90 23.90 15.73
CA MET A 24 2.79 22.54 16.26
C MET A 24 3.15 22.48 17.75
N CYS A 25 4.19 23.19 18.19
CA CYS A 25 4.54 23.28 19.61
C CYS A 25 3.40 23.88 20.46
N ALA A 26 2.80 24.96 20.00
CA ALA A 26 1.66 25.59 20.67
C ALA A 26 0.43 24.67 20.70
N PHE A 27 0.14 24.01 19.57
CA PHE A 27 -0.96 23.05 19.46
C PHE A 27 -0.76 21.85 20.40
N ALA A 28 0.44 21.26 20.42
CA ALA A 28 0.78 20.13 21.28
C ALA A 28 0.65 20.47 22.77
N ALA A 29 0.97 21.71 23.18
CA ALA A 29 0.81 22.16 24.55
C ALA A 29 -0.66 22.17 24.99
N VAL A 30 -1.59 22.50 24.09
CA VAL A 30 -3.04 22.43 24.34
C VAL A 30 -3.52 20.98 24.33
N LEU A 31 -3.06 20.18 23.36
CA LEU A 31 -3.41 18.77 23.23
C LEU A 31 -3.11 17.97 24.51
N ARG A 32 -1.94 18.20 25.13
CA ARG A 32 -1.52 17.52 26.38
C ARG A 32 -2.42 17.80 27.59
N ARG A 33 -3.26 18.84 27.55
CA ARG A 33 -4.17 19.22 28.65
C ARG A 33 -5.59 18.64 28.47
N ARG A 34 -5.79 17.80 27.46
CA ARG A 34 -7.08 17.20 27.11
C ARG A 34 -7.10 15.71 27.43
N ASP A 35 -8.29 15.17 27.67
CA ASP A 35 -8.51 13.73 27.73
C ASP A 35 -8.37 13.11 26.32
N VAL A 36 -8.19 11.78 26.26
CA VAL A 36 -7.90 11.04 25.02
C VAL A 36 -8.97 11.25 23.93
N HIS A 37 -10.25 11.33 24.32
CA HIS A 37 -11.34 11.54 23.35
C HIS A 37 -11.28 12.94 22.76
N THR A 38 -11.13 13.95 23.61
CA THR A 38 -10.96 15.35 23.18
C THR A 38 -9.67 15.53 22.37
N GLN A 39 -8.58 14.83 22.72
CA GLN A 39 -7.33 14.85 21.96
C GLN A 39 -7.54 14.37 20.52
N SER A 40 -8.23 13.23 20.36
CA SER A 40 -8.44 12.62 19.04
C SER A 40 -9.34 13.47 18.16
N SER A 41 -10.42 14.02 18.72
CA SER A 41 -11.29 14.99 18.03
C SER A 41 -10.54 16.26 17.64
N LEU A 42 -9.69 16.78 18.53
CA LEU A 42 -8.90 17.98 18.26
C LEU A 42 -7.84 17.75 17.17
N LEU A 43 -7.17 16.59 17.16
CA LEU A 43 -6.24 16.19 16.11
C LEU A 43 -6.93 16.09 14.76
N LEU A 44 -8.06 15.38 14.71
CA LEU A 44 -8.82 15.20 13.47
C LEU A 44 -9.29 16.55 12.94
N ARG A 45 -9.79 17.43 13.82
CA ARG A 45 -10.18 18.79 13.44
C ARG A 45 -8.99 19.60 12.91
N ALA A 46 -7.83 19.55 13.57
CA ALA A 46 -6.64 20.23 13.09
C ALA A 46 -6.20 19.69 11.72
N PHE A 47 -6.29 18.38 11.51
CA PHE A 47 -5.95 17.75 10.23
C PHE A 47 -6.84 18.27 9.09
N HIS A 48 -8.16 18.23 9.26
CA HIS A 48 -9.12 18.67 8.24
C HIS A 48 -9.14 20.19 8.01
N THR A 49 -8.93 20.99 9.05
CA THR A 49 -9.08 22.46 8.94
C THR A 49 -7.77 23.19 8.68
N VAL A 50 -6.63 22.54 8.94
CA VAL A 50 -5.31 23.13 8.75
C VAL A 50 -4.48 22.36 7.75
N ALA A 51 -4.15 21.09 8.02
CA ALA A 51 -3.21 20.34 7.20
C ALA A 51 -3.73 20.15 5.76
N VAL A 52 -4.98 19.68 5.61
CA VAL A 52 -5.60 19.43 4.30
C VAL A 52 -5.76 20.71 3.46
N PRO A 53 -6.36 21.80 3.96
CA PRO A 53 -6.58 22.99 3.12
C PRO A 53 -5.29 23.73 2.76
N SER A 54 -4.25 23.61 3.59
CA SER A 54 -2.94 24.21 3.31
C SER A 54 -1.99 23.27 2.57
N ILE A 55 -2.37 22.00 2.38
CA ILE A 55 -1.52 20.93 1.83
C ILE A 55 -0.16 20.91 2.54
N CYS A 56 -0.16 21.19 3.85
CA CYS A 56 1.05 21.30 4.65
C CYS A 56 1.50 19.90 5.08
N ALA A 57 2.44 19.32 4.34
CA ALA A 57 2.96 17.97 4.57
C ALA A 57 3.57 17.80 5.97
N GLU A 58 4.27 18.81 6.48
CA GLU A 58 4.87 18.81 7.82
C GLU A 58 3.79 18.72 8.90
N ALA A 59 2.76 19.58 8.83
CA ALA A 59 1.65 19.54 9.77
C ALA A 59 0.89 18.21 9.67
N ALA A 60 0.66 17.70 8.46
CA ALA A 60 0.01 16.41 8.24
C ALA A 60 0.79 15.26 8.89
N ALA A 61 2.10 15.21 8.70
CA ALA A 61 2.97 14.17 9.26
C ALA A 61 3.01 14.21 10.80
N GLU A 62 3.11 15.40 11.40
CA GLU A 62 3.13 15.56 12.85
C GLU A 62 1.78 15.22 13.50
N LEU A 63 0.67 15.65 12.89
CA LEU A 63 -0.68 15.31 13.37
C LEU A 63 -0.96 13.81 13.23
N ALA A 64 -0.53 13.18 12.13
CA ALA A 64 -0.60 11.73 11.93
C ALA A 64 0.23 10.97 12.98
N THR A 65 1.44 11.43 13.27
CA THR A 65 2.29 10.85 14.33
C THR A 65 1.63 10.98 15.70
N ALA A 66 1.05 12.14 16.02
CA ALA A 66 0.32 12.33 17.26
C ALA A 66 -0.91 11.41 17.37
N MET A 67 -1.64 11.19 16.27
CA MET A 67 -2.75 10.23 16.23
C MET A 67 -2.27 8.80 16.48
N MET A 68 -1.17 8.38 15.84
CA MET A 68 -0.59 7.05 16.06
C MET A 68 -0.19 6.82 17.51
N ASN A 69 0.40 7.83 18.17
CA ASN A 69 0.73 7.76 19.60
C ASN A 69 -0.53 7.58 20.48
N LEU A 70 -1.67 8.19 20.13
CA LEU A 70 -2.93 7.99 20.85
C LEU A 70 -3.50 6.58 20.66
N LEU A 71 -3.42 6.04 19.44
CA LEU A 71 -3.81 4.66 19.16
C LEU A 71 -2.95 3.69 19.97
N GLN A 72 -1.63 3.87 19.96
CA GLN A 72 -0.68 2.99 20.65
C GLN A 72 -0.72 3.07 22.18
N SER A 73 -1.00 4.24 22.75
CA SER A 73 -1.09 4.43 24.21
C SER A 73 -2.33 3.80 24.84
N SER A 74 -3.31 3.40 24.02
CA SER A 74 -4.52 2.74 24.47
C SER A 74 -4.34 1.23 24.59
N PRO A 75 -4.79 0.59 25.69
CA PRO A 75 -4.72 -0.86 25.81
C PRO A 75 -5.57 -1.56 24.71
N PRO A 76 -5.08 -2.67 24.12
CA PRO A 76 -5.79 -3.41 23.07
C PRO A 76 -7.19 -3.90 23.49
N SER A 77 -7.41 -4.11 24.80
CA SER A 77 -8.70 -4.54 25.34
C SER A 77 -9.82 -3.50 25.21
N SER A 78 -9.49 -2.25 24.87
CA SER A 78 -10.49 -1.18 24.65
C SER A 78 -11.14 -1.20 23.26
N PHE A 79 -10.73 -2.12 22.38
CA PHE A 79 -11.27 -2.26 21.01
C PHE A 79 -12.47 -3.21 20.90
N SER A 80 -12.87 -3.86 22.00
CA SER A 80 -14.02 -4.76 21.97
C SER A 80 -15.27 -3.96 21.63
N SER A 81 -15.81 -4.22 20.42
CA SER A 81 -17.07 -3.65 19.98
C SER A 81 -18.11 -4.08 20.98
N SER A 82 -18.67 -3.13 21.72
CA SER A 82 -19.86 -3.40 22.52
C SER A 82 -20.90 -3.91 21.54
N ASN A 83 -21.20 -5.20 21.62
CA ASN A 83 -22.16 -5.87 20.79
C ASN A 83 -23.50 -5.15 21.03
N VAL A 84 -23.86 -4.26 20.10
CA VAL A 84 -25.09 -3.47 20.15
C VAL A 84 -26.22 -4.45 19.87
N ASN A 85 -26.57 -5.22 20.90
CA ASN A 85 -27.79 -5.99 20.89
C ASN A 85 -28.92 -4.97 20.96
N ASN A 86 -29.46 -4.71 19.78
CA ASN A 86 -30.53 -3.80 19.47
C ASN A 86 -31.78 -4.21 20.27
N ASN A 87 -31.89 -3.75 21.51
CA ASN A 87 -33.19 -3.72 22.17
C ASN A 87 -33.31 -2.54 23.14
N ASN A 88 -33.94 -1.50 22.60
CA ASN A 88 -34.62 -0.39 23.27
C ASN A 88 -33.87 0.50 24.29
N ASN A 89 -33.59 1.71 23.81
CA ASN A 89 -33.84 2.98 24.49
C ASN A 89 -32.89 3.37 25.65
N ASN A 90 -31.63 3.70 25.34
CA ASN A 90 -30.94 4.80 26.03
C ASN A 90 -29.81 5.42 25.18
N ASN A 91 -30.00 6.67 24.78
CA ASN A 91 -29.28 7.39 23.72
C ASN A 91 -27.95 8.06 24.19
N ASN A 92 -27.08 7.39 24.96
CA ASN A 92 -25.89 8.12 25.44
C ASN A 92 -24.61 7.34 25.76
N ASN A 93 -24.33 6.16 25.19
CA ASN A 93 -23.05 5.52 25.52
C ASN A 93 -22.44 4.61 24.43
N ASN A 94 -22.34 5.10 23.19
CA ASN A 94 -21.70 4.38 22.08
C ASN A 94 -20.32 4.96 21.67
N ASN A 95 -19.49 5.37 22.63
CA ASN A 95 -18.28 6.17 22.35
C ASN A 95 -16.98 5.36 22.13
N ASN A 96 -16.99 4.02 22.24
CA ASN A 96 -15.75 3.21 22.16
C ASN A 96 -15.38 2.69 20.77
N ASN A 97 -16.28 2.67 19.78
CA ASN A 97 -15.95 2.27 18.39
C ASN A 97 -15.18 3.34 17.60
N ASN A 98 -14.84 4.47 18.22
CA ASN A 98 -14.45 5.71 17.53
C ASN A 98 -12.97 5.75 17.08
N LYS A 99 -12.09 4.87 17.58
CA LYS A 99 -10.63 4.93 17.31
C LYS A 99 -10.27 4.64 15.86
N TRP A 100 -10.79 3.54 15.32
CA TRP A 100 -10.59 3.19 13.92
C TRP A 100 -11.27 4.19 12.99
N ASP A 101 -12.39 4.76 13.43
CA ASP A 101 -13.07 5.80 12.66
C ASP A 101 -12.24 7.09 12.57
N TRP A 102 -11.45 7.46 13.58
CA TRP A 102 -10.52 8.59 13.49
C TRP A 102 -9.40 8.32 12.49
N ALA A 103 -8.79 7.13 12.54
CA ALA A 103 -7.74 6.74 11.61
C ALA A 103 -8.26 6.68 10.16
N ARG A 104 -9.46 6.11 9.97
CA ARG A 104 -10.17 6.07 8.69
C ARG A 104 -10.44 7.47 8.15
N GLN A 105 -10.98 8.36 8.99
CA GLN A 105 -11.24 9.75 8.59
C GLN A 105 -9.96 10.49 8.19
N MET A 106 -8.84 10.28 8.90
CA MET A 106 -7.56 10.87 8.51
C MET A 106 -7.03 10.32 7.17
N LEU A 107 -7.14 9.02 6.93
CA LEU A 107 -6.78 8.42 5.63
C LEU A 107 -7.66 8.99 4.51
N GLN A 108 -8.98 9.01 4.69
CA GLN A 108 -9.90 9.62 3.72
C GLN A 108 -9.54 11.09 3.46
N ALA A 109 -9.18 11.85 4.49
CA ALA A 109 -8.78 13.23 4.36
C ALA A 109 -7.49 13.43 3.55
N PHE A 110 -6.55 12.47 3.58
CA PHE A 110 -5.41 12.47 2.66
C PHE A 110 -5.87 12.24 1.22
N GLU A 111 -6.80 11.31 1.00
CA GLU A 111 -7.33 10.92 -0.31
C GLU A 111 -8.14 12.04 -0.98
N ASP A 112 -8.93 12.78 -0.21
CA ASP A 112 -9.83 13.84 -0.68
C ASP A 112 -9.09 15.07 -1.26
N VAL A 113 -7.79 15.23 -0.99
CA VAL A 113 -6.99 16.31 -1.60
C VAL A 113 -6.87 16.07 -3.10
N ASP A 114 -7.04 17.11 -3.91
CA ASP A 114 -6.87 17.00 -5.37
C ASP A 114 -5.47 16.48 -5.74
N SER A 115 -5.43 15.47 -6.62
CA SER A 115 -4.21 14.91 -7.21
C SER A 115 -3.34 15.95 -7.95
N ALA A 116 -3.93 17.06 -8.43
CA ALA A 116 -3.20 18.15 -9.06
C ALA A 116 -2.47 19.04 -8.05
N ALA A 117 -2.97 19.11 -6.81
CA ALA A 117 -2.48 20.05 -5.80
C ALA A 117 -1.48 19.43 -4.81
N VAL A 118 -1.40 18.10 -4.73
CA VAL A 118 -0.48 17.42 -3.82
C VAL A 118 0.97 17.51 -4.24
N THR A 119 1.83 17.65 -3.23
CA THR A 119 3.28 17.63 -3.36
C THR A 119 3.82 16.24 -3.05
N PRO A 120 5.06 15.91 -3.48
CA PRO A 120 5.72 14.66 -3.08
C PRO A 120 5.79 14.49 -1.55
N ASP A 121 6.04 15.56 -0.79
CA ASP A 121 6.11 15.49 0.67
C ASP A 121 4.76 15.15 1.31
N TRP A 122 3.66 15.67 0.75
CA TRP A 122 2.32 15.30 1.20
C TRP A 122 2.05 13.81 0.98
N CYS A 123 2.40 13.29 -0.20
CA CYS A 123 2.28 11.88 -0.53
C CYS A 123 3.15 11.02 0.39
N ARG A 124 4.37 11.44 0.70
CA ARG A 124 5.25 10.75 1.67
C ARG A 124 4.64 10.72 3.08
N ALA A 125 4.03 11.81 3.53
CA ALA A 125 3.32 11.84 4.81
C ALA A 125 2.14 10.87 4.83
N HIS A 126 1.38 10.78 3.73
CA HIS A 126 0.29 9.81 3.58
C HIS A 126 0.79 8.36 3.64
N VAL A 127 1.80 8.01 2.83
CA VAL A 127 2.41 6.66 2.82
C VAL A 127 2.89 6.27 4.22
N ARG A 128 3.59 7.20 4.90
CA ARG A 128 4.09 6.97 6.25
C ARG A 128 2.94 6.66 7.22
N PHE A 129 1.88 7.46 7.22
CA PHE A 129 0.74 7.24 8.10
C PHE A 129 0.06 5.89 7.85
N ALA A 130 -0.24 5.56 6.58
CA ALA A 130 -0.88 4.30 6.23
C ALA A 130 -0.03 3.09 6.63
N ARG A 131 1.29 3.14 6.40
CA ARG A 131 2.22 2.09 6.80
C ARG A 131 2.30 1.95 8.32
N ASP A 132 2.41 3.04 9.06
CA ASP A 132 2.52 3.00 10.52
C ASP A 132 1.21 2.47 11.14
N LEU A 133 0.06 2.78 10.53
CA LEU A 133 -1.25 2.24 10.92
C LEU A 133 -1.37 0.74 10.62
N LEU A 134 -0.82 0.27 9.50
CA LEU A 134 -0.77 -1.14 9.16
C LEU A 134 0.09 -1.94 10.16
N GLN A 135 1.29 -1.44 10.48
CA GLN A 135 2.16 -2.05 11.49
C GLN A 135 1.49 -2.14 12.85
N TYR A 136 0.72 -1.11 13.21
CA TYR A 136 -0.08 -1.13 14.43
C TYR A 136 -1.16 -2.23 14.39
N CYS A 137 -1.88 -2.40 13.28
CA CYS A 137 -2.85 -3.49 13.11
C CYS A 137 -2.19 -4.87 13.27
N GLU A 138 -1.03 -5.07 12.65
CA GLU A 138 -0.26 -6.31 12.73
C GLU A 138 0.17 -6.61 14.17
N SER A 139 0.61 -5.59 14.92
CA SER A 139 1.00 -5.74 16.33
C SER A 139 -0.17 -6.20 17.21
N ILE A 140 -1.38 -5.66 16.95
CA ILE A 140 -2.59 -6.08 17.66
C ILE A 140 -2.90 -7.54 17.31
N ALA A 141 -2.90 -7.90 16.02
CA ALA A 141 -3.21 -9.26 15.57
C ALA A 141 -2.25 -10.31 16.17
N GLN A 142 -0.95 -9.97 16.25
CA GLN A 142 0.05 -10.82 16.88
C GLN A 142 -0.22 -10.99 18.38
N SER A 143 -0.54 -9.89 19.09
CA SER A 143 -0.83 -9.94 20.52
C SER A 143 -2.05 -10.83 20.86
N THR A 144 -3.11 -10.75 20.04
CA THR A 144 -4.32 -11.57 20.23
C THR A 144 -4.03 -13.06 20.01
N THR A 145 -3.25 -13.40 18.97
CA THR A 145 -2.93 -14.80 18.62
C THR A 145 -2.17 -15.50 19.75
N THR A 146 -1.23 -14.81 20.40
CA THR A 146 -0.48 -15.36 21.54
C THR A 146 -1.39 -15.62 22.75
N SER A 147 -2.35 -14.72 23.03
CA SER A 147 -3.31 -14.90 24.12
C SER A 147 -4.26 -16.08 23.86
N THR A 148 -4.76 -16.25 22.64
CA THR A 148 -5.68 -17.35 22.32
C THR A 148 -5.00 -18.72 22.42
N LEU A 149 -3.73 -18.85 22.01
CA LEU A 149 -2.96 -20.10 22.11
C LEU A 149 -2.67 -20.52 23.55
N LEU A 150 -2.50 -19.57 24.48
CA LEU A 150 -2.31 -19.86 25.90
C LEU A 150 -3.63 -20.30 26.58
N LEU A 151 -4.75 -19.68 26.20
CA LEU A 151 -6.08 -19.96 26.77
C LEU A 151 -6.73 -21.23 26.19
N SER A 152 -6.39 -21.65 24.98
CA SER A 152 -6.96 -22.86 24.35
C SER A 152 -6.53 -24.19 25.02
N SER A 153 -5.66 -24.15 26.03
CA SER A 153 -5.32 -25.34 26.84
C SER A 153 -6.38 -25.69 27.89
N THR A 154 -7.35 -24.82 28.15
CA THR A 154 -8.39 -25.03 29.16
C THR A 154 -9.75 -24.51 28.69
N GLN A 155 -10.64 -25.44 28.36
CA GLN A 155 -12.08 -25.26 28.08
C GLN A 155 -12.49 -24.66 26.71
N SER A 156 -13.13 -25.55 25.94
CA SER A 156 -13.94 -25.28 24.75
C SER A 156 -15.17 -24.42 25.09
N SER A 157 -15.02 -23.10 25.03
CA SER A 157 -16.16 -22.17 24.97
C SER A 157 -16.12 -21.41 23.64
N SER A 158 -17.31 -21.15 23.10
CA SER A 158 -17.55 -20.50 21.80
C SER A 158 -16.93 -19.11 21.76
N VAL A 159 -15.72 -18.98 21.22
CA VAL A 159 -15.12 -17.69 20.89
C VAL A 159 -15.96 -17.05 19.79
N GLU A 160 -16.59 -15.92 20.11
CA GLU A 160 -17.47 -15.17 19.20
C GLU A 160 -16.71 -14.70 17.95
N GLU A 161 -17.20 -15.07 16.76
CA GLU A 161 -16.59 -14.75 15.45
C GLU A 161 -16.49 -13.24 15.14
N GLY A 162 -17.11 -12.36 15.94
CA GLY A 162 -17.28 -10.94 15.63
C GLY A 162 -16.02 -10.06 15.73
N GLU A 163 -15.10 -10.33 16.66
CA GLU A 163 -13.93 -9.45 16.85
C GLU A 163 -12.89 -9.58 15.72
N VAL A 164 -12.84 -10.74 15.07
CA VAL A 164 -11.90 -11.00 13.98
C VAL A 164 -12.30 -10.24 12.70
N GLU A 165 -13.59 -10.04 12.45
CA GLU A 165 -14.07 -9.42 11.21
C GLU A 165 -13.74 -7.90 11.13
N ILE A 166 -13.78 -7.19 12.26
CA ILE A 166 -13.53 -5.75 12.35
C ILE A 166 -12.06 -5.42 12.00
N SER A 167 -11.13 -6.31 12.37
CA SER A 167 -9.71 -6.18 12.02
C SER A 167 -9.49 -6.24 10.52
N TYR A 168 -10.13 -7.20 9.81
CA TYR A 168 -9.92 -7.36 8.36
C TYR A 168 -10.45 -6.19 7.52
N ARG A 169 -11.64 -5.65 7.82
CA ARG A 169 -12.17 -4.50 7.07
C ARG A 169 -11.27 -3.27 7.20
N SER A 170 -10.73 -3.05 8.40
CA SER A 170 -9.82 -1.94 8.67
C SER A 170 -8.49 -2.13 7.93
N ILE A 171 -7.92 -3.34 7.97
CA ILE A 171 -6.69 -3.68 7.24
C ILE A 171 -6.84 -3.45 5.73
N VAL A 172 -7.94 -3.94 5.14
CA VAL A 172 -8.22 -3.73 3.70
C VAL A 172 -8.27 -2.24 3.35
N PHE A 173 -8.98 -1.45 4.15
CA PHE A 173 -9.07 0.00 3.95
C PHE A 173 -7.70 0.68 4.03
N ILE A 174 -6.83 0.24 4.96
CA ILE A 174 -5.47 0.79 5.11
C ILE A 174 -4.61 0.45 3.88
N TYR A 175 -4.71 -0.78 3.34
CA TYR A 175 -4.00 -1.15 2.12
C TYR A 175 -4.45 -0.36 0.91
N GLU A 176 -5.75 -0.10 0.77
CA GLU A 176 -6.30 0.74 -0.30
C GLU A 176 -5.72 2.16 -0.22
N GLY A 177 -5.76 2.77 0.97
CA GLY A 177 -5.15 4.09 1.19
C GLY A 177 -3.65 4.10 0.94
N LEU A 178 -2.93 3.05 1.35
CA LEU A 178 -1.48 2.91 1.08
C LEU A 178 -1.18 2.81 -0.42
N ALA A 179 -1.94 2.00 -1.16
CA ALA A 179 -1.78 1.85 -2.60
C ALA A 179 -2.06 3.17 -3.32
N GLN A 180 -3.11 3.88 -2.92
CA GLN A 180 -3.42 5.20 -3.46
C GLN A 180 -2.34 6.23 -3.11
N ALA A 181 -1.77 6.19 -1.91
CA ALA A 181 -0.68 7.06 -1.50
C ALA A 181 0.57 6.87 -2.37
N TYR A 182 0.96 5.62 -2.64
CA TYR A 182 2.09 5.30 -3.52
C TYR A 182 1.85 5.72 -4.97
N LEU A 183 0.66 5.43 -5.49
CA LEU A 183 0.28 5.87 -6.84
C LEU A 183 0.38 7.39 -6.96
N ARG A 184 -0.07 8.14 -5.95
CA ARG A 184 0.05 9.61 -5.99
C ARG A 184 1.49 10.07 -5.90
N LEU A 185 2.30 9.40 -5.08
CA LEU A 185 3.73 9.71 -4.95
C LEU A 185 4.45 9.57 -6.30
N SER A 186 4.25 8.46 -7.02
CA SER A 186 4.89 8.26 -8.32
C SER A 186 4.45 9.29 -9.37
N HIS A 187 3.17 9.69 -9.36
CA HIS A 187 2.68 10.77 -10.22
C HIS A 187 3.32 12.12 -9.89
N CYS A 188 3.55 12.42 -8.60
CA CYS A 188 4.22 13.65 -8.18
C CYS A 188 5.69 13.67 -8.60
N ASP A 189 6.41 12.57 -8.43
CA ASP A 189 7.82 12.45 -8.81
C ASP A 189 7.99 12.54 -10.35
N ALA A 190 7.08 11.93 -11.12
CA ALA A 190 7.06 12.06 -12.58
C ALA A 190 6.86 13.50 -13.08
N ARG A 191 6.03 14.31 -12.41
CA ARG A 191 5.81 15.74 -12.78
C ARG A 191 7.05 16.60 -12.49
N ASN A 192 7.71 16.38 -11.36
CA ASN A 192 8.91 17.13 -11.01
C ASN A 192 10.02 16.90 -12.04
N ASN A 193 10.14 15.68 -12.55
CA ASN A 193 11.16 15.34 -13.56
C ASN A 193 10.90 16.00 -14.93
N GLN A 194 9.66 16.28 -15.31
CA GLN A 194 9.35 16.98 -16.57
C GLN A 194 9.71 18.47 -16.53
N THR A 195 9.64 19.11 -15.36
CA THR A 195 9.85 20.56 -15.25
C THR A 195 11.32 20.95 -15.45
N THR A 196 12.25 20.06 -15.09
CA THR A 196 13.69 20.33 -15.16
C THR A 196 14.23 20.36 -16.60
N THR A 197 13.54 19.78 -17.59
CA THR A 197 14.08 19.64 -18.95
C THR A 197 13.80 20.84 -19.88
N THR A 198 12.97 21.80 -19.49
CA THR A 198 12.47 22.85 -20.43
C THR A 198 13.18 24.21 -20.31
N THR A 199 14.23 24.34 -19.49
CA THR A 199 14.88 25.66 -19.23
C THR A 199 16.33 25.75 -19.69
N THR A 200 16.63 25.20 -20.87
CA THR A 200 17.94 25.39 -21.52
C THR A 200 17.71 25.68 -23.00
N ASP A 201 17.39 26.93 -23.35
CA ASP A 201 17.73 27.60 -24.63
C ASP A 201 16.83 28.81 -24.89
N SER A 202 17.03 29.91 -24.14
CA SER A 202 16.57 31.25 -24.55
C SER A 202 17.27 32.39 -23.79
N ASN A 203 18.59 32.29 -23.57
CA ASN A 203 19.41 33.47 -23.29
C ASN A 203 20.28 33.78 -24.52
N LYS A 204 19.59 34.18 -25.60
CA LYS A 204 20.22 34.89 -26.70
C LYS A 204 20.34 36.35 -26.28
N THR A 205 21.49 36.67 -25.69
CA THR A 205 21.94 38.03 -25.40
C THR A 205 21.99 38.85 -26.70
N THR A 206 21.04 39.76 -26.87
CA THR A 206 21.16 40.86 -27.83
C THR A 206 22.01 41.96 -27.22
N HIS A 207 23.33 41.86 -27.42
CA HIS A 207 24.23 43.02 -27.39
C HIS A 207 24.23 43.66 -28.79
N PRO A 208 24.08 45.00 -28.91
CA PRO A 208 24.26 45.69 -30.18
C PRO A 208 25.70 46.23 -30.31
N ASN A 209 26.28 46.07 -31.52
CA ASN A 209 27.49 46.72 -32.09
C ASN A 209 28.86 46.27 -31.52
N ASN A 210 29.96 46.13 -32.26
CA ASN A 210 30.32 46.39 -33.67
C ASN A 210 31.58 45.58 -34.05
N ASP A 211 31.79 45.40 -35.37
CA ASP A 211 33.07 45.21 -36.09
C ASP A 211 33.85 43.87 -36.07
N ASN A 212 33.64 43.16 -37.17
CA ASN A 212 34.63 42.74 -38.18
C ASN A 212 35.58 41.54 -37.95
N ASN A 213 35.44 40.60 -38.90
CA ASN A 213 36.48 39.88 -39.64
C ASN A 213 36.76 38.38 -39.30
N ASP A 214 36.22 37.54 -40.19
CA ASP A 214 36.85 36.41 -40.89
C ASP A 214 37.41 35.16 -40.16
N ASN A 215 36.80 34.04 -40.58
CA ASN A 215 37.42 32.79 -41.03
C ASN A 215 37.48 31.57 -40.08
N ASN A 216 36.47 30.71 -40.22
CA ASN A 216 36.59 29.28 -40.58
C ASN A 216 37.74 28.45 -39.97
N ASN A 217 37.44 27.55 -39.02
CA ASN A 217 37.72 26.13 -39.23
C ASN A 217 36.98 25.21 -38.24
N ASN A 218 36.44 24.17 -38.83
CA ASN A 218 35.82 22.95 -38.32
C ASN A 218 36.68 22.22 -37.27
N ASN A 219 36.13 21.88 -36.09
CA ASN A 219 36.52 20.64 -35.43
C ASN A 219 35.38 20.03 -34.57
N ASN A 220 34.92 18.90 -35.08
CA ASN A 220 34.13 17.84 -34.48
C ASN A 220 34.78 17.30 -33.18
N ASN A 221 34.12 17.39 -32.03
CA ASN A 221 34.21 16.34 -30.98
C ASN A 221 33.10 16.45 -29.92
N ASN A 222 32.15 15.51 -29.99
CA ASN A 222 31.61 14.68 -28.91
C ASN A 222 31.40 15.29 -27.51
N ASN A 223 30.14 15.33 -27.03
CA ASN A 223 29.85 14.71 -25.73
C ASN A 223 28.41 14.17 -25.61
N ASN A 224 28.34 12.87 -25.84
CA ASN A 224 27.34 11.92 -25.41
C ASN A 224 27.01 12.03 -23.90
N ASN A 225 25.86 12.60 -23.52
CA ASN A 225 25.34 12.42 -22.15
C ASN A 225 23.81 12.62 -22.09
N ASN A 226 23.02 11.62 -22.50
CA ASN A 226 21.57 11.64 -22.23
C ASN A 226 20.95 10.24 -22.02
N ASN A 227 21.72 9.25 -21.57
CA ASN A 227 21.21 7.88 -21.38
C ASN A 227 20.96 7.46 -19.92
N ASN A 228 21.04 8.38 -18.95
CA ASN A 228 20.90 8.01 -17.52
C ASN A 228 19.45 7.99 -17.00
N ASN A 229 18.47 8.48 -17.77
CA ASN A 229 17.06 8.56 -17.33
C ASN A 229 16.26 7.27 -17.52
N SER A 230 16.82 6.21 -18.10
CA SER A 230 16.08 4.93 -18.25
C SER A 230 16.14 4.08 -16.98
N VAL A 231 17.25 4.15 -16.22
CA VAL A 231 17.49 3.28 -15.06
C VAL A 231 16.62 3.67 -13.87
N GLU A 232 16.44 4.97 -13.59
CA GLU A 232 15.59 5.42 -12.47
C GLU A 232 14.10 5.08 -12.67
N LYS A 233 13.62 5.10 -13.92
CA LYS A 233 12.23 4.70 -14.23
C LYS A 233 11.99 3.21 -14.01
N GLU A 234 13.01 2.39 -14.21
CA GLU A 234 12.94 0.94 -14.01
C GLU A 234 12.89 0.61 -12.52
N GLU A 235 13.72 1.24 -11.68
CA GLU A 235 13.70 1.06 -10.22
C GLU A 235 12.38 1.51 -9.57
N GLU A 236 11.80 2.64 -10.01
CA GLU A 236 10.55 3.15 -9.43
C GLU A 236 9.32 2.31 -9.82
N MET A 237 9.33 1.78 -11.04
CA MET A 237 8.35 0.80 -11.49
C MET A 237 8.46 -0.51 -10.73
N GLU A 238 9.68 -1.02 -10.55
CA GLU A 238 9.93 -2.25 -9.81
C GLU A 238 9.44 -2.12 -8.36
N LYS A 239 9.64 -0.95 -7.74
CA LYS A 239 9.09 -0.61 -6.43
C LYS A 239 7.55 -0.58 -6.41
N SER A 240 6.91 0.01 -7.42
CA SER A 240 5.44 0.04 -7.51
C SER A 240 4.83 -1.35 -7.69
N ILE A 241 5.46 -2.21 -8.49
CA ILE A 241 5.04 -3.60 -8.68
C ILE A 241 5.26 -4.41 -7.39
N LEU A 242 6.37 -4.17 -6.67
CA LEU A 242 6.65 -4.79 -5.38
C LEU A 242 5.62 -4.39 -4.31
N GLU A 243 5.17 -3.14 -4.28
CA GLU A 243 4.14 -2.69 -3.34
C GLU A 243 2.75 -3.25 -3.70
N GLY A 244 2.39 -3.33 -4.98
CA GLY A 244 1.18 -4.04 -5.43
C GLY A 244 1.21 -5.53 -5.08
N TYR A 245 2.38 -6.16 -5.19
CA TYR A 245 2.62 -7.53 -4.74
C TYR A 245 2.42 -7.68 -3.22
N LYS A 246 3.00 -6.80 -2.40
CA LYS A 246 2.77 -6.80 -0.95
C LYS A 246 1.29 -6.65 -0.61
N ALA A 247 0.56 -5.74 -1.27
CA ALA A 247 -0.89 -5.61 -1.07
C ALA A 247 -1.65 -6.92 -1.39
N SER A 248 -1.26 -7.64 -2.44
CA SER A 248 -1.87 -8.92 -2.82
C SER A 248 -1.61 -10.05 -1.82
N LEU A 249 -0.43 -10.08 -1.18
CA LEU A 249 -0.06 -11.04 -0.13
C LEU A 249 -0.96 -10.94 1.12
N HIS A 250 -1.52 -9.77 1.38
CA HIS A 250 -2.33 -9.52 2.57
C HIS A 250 -3.84 -9.52 2.32
N CYS A 251 -4.29 -9.52 1.05
CA CYS A 251 -5.71 -9.54 0.66
C CYS A 251 -6.26 -10.92 0.26
N VAL A 252 -5.52 -11.98 0.58
CA VAL A 252 -5.73 -13.39 0.20
C VAL A 252 -7.19 -13.89 0.33
N LEU A 253 -7.96 -13.33 1.25
CA LEU A 253 -9.32 -13.77 1.56
C LEU A 253 -10.42 -13.05 0.74
N LYS A 254 -10.08 -12.03 -0.06
CA LYS A 254 -11.06 -11.29 -0.88
C LYS A 254 -10.62 -11.23 -2.33
N VAL A 255 -10.94 -12.31 -3.03
CA VAL A 255 -10.69 -12.50 -4.48
C VAL A 255 -11.16 -11.31 -5.30
N ASP A 256 -12.36 -10.79 -5.05
CA ASP A 256 -12.92 -9.67 -5.80
C ASP A 256 -12.09 -8.38 -5.67
N LEU A 257 -11.47 -8.16 -4.51
CA LEU A 257 -10.62 -7.00 -4.27
C LEU A 257 -9.28 -7.14 -4.98
N ILE A 258 -8.68 -8.34 -4.94
CA ILE A 258 -7.47 -8.65 -5.69
C ILE A 258 -7.73 -8.46 -7.18
N LEU A 259 -8.84 -8.99 -7.70
CA LEU A 259 -9.24 -8.82 -9.10
C LEU A 259 -9.46 -7.34 -9.47
N SER A 260 -10.10 -6.57 -8.59
CA SER A 260 -10.34 -5.12 -8.82
C SER A 260 -9.02 -4.32 -8.81
N ALA A 261 -8.11 -4.61 -7.88
CA ALA A 261 -6.80 -3.97 -7.79
C ALA A 261 -5.92 -4.31 -9.01
N VAL A 262 -5.90 -5.59 -9.41
CA VAL A 262 -5.18 -6.05 -10.60
C VAL A 262 -5.73 -5.36 -11.84
N SER A 263 -7.06 -5.32 -12.02
CA SER A 263 -7.70 -4.65 -13.15
C SER A 263 -7.37 -3.15 -13.19
N ALA A 264 -7.35 -2.47 -12.04
CA ALA A 264 -6.98 -1.07 -11.93
C ALA A 264 -5.51 -0.81 -12.31
N VAL A 265 -4.59 -1.70 -11.94
CA VAL A 265 -3.17 -1.59 -12.28
C VAL A 265 -2.93 -1.96 -13.75
N GLU A 266 -3.57 -3.01 -14.27
CA GLU A 266 -3.51 -3.43 -15.68
C GLU A 266 -3.89 -2.31 -16.65
N SER A 267 -4.88 -1.50 -16.29
CA SER A 267 -5.32 -0.36 -17.09
C SER A 267 -4.23 0.72 -17.26
N LYS A 268 -3.22 0.72 -16.39
CA LYS A 268 -2.12 1.71 -16.35
C LYS A 268 -0.78 1.15 -16.83
N LEU A 269 -0.64 -0.17 -16.93
CA LEU A 269 0.57 -0.82 -17.38
C LEU A 269 0.66 -0.89 -18.90
N ARG A 270 1.89 -0.83 -19.42
CA ARG A 270 2.18 -1.16 -20.81
C ARG A 270 1.94 -2.66 -21.03
N MET A 271 1.61 -3.03 -22.28
CA MET A 271 1.31 -4.42 -22.65
C MET A 271 2.43 -5.42 -22.30
N GLU A 272 3.67 -4.95 -22.29
CA GLU A 272 4.87 -5.71 -21.94
C GLU A 272 5.04 -5.95 -20.42
N GLU A 273 4.41 -5.13 -19.58
CA GLU A 273 4.54 -5.17 -18.11
C GLU A 273 3.44 -6.02 -17.44
N ARG A 274 2.30 -6.20 -18.12
CA ARG A 274 1.14 -6.96 -17.60
C ARG A 274 1.48 -8.39 -17.15
N PRO A 275 2.22 -9.20 -17.93
CA PRO A 275 2.55 -10.57 -17.53
C PRO A 275 3.29 -10.66 -16.20
N LEU A 276 4.14 -9.66 -15.91
CA LEU A 276 4.91 -9.58 -14.67
C LEU A 276 4.01 -9.36 -13.46
N LEU A 277 3.05 -8.45 -13.59
CA LEU A 277 2.05 -8.18 -12.56
C LEU A 277 1.26 -9.44 -12.26
N ILE A 278 0.73 -10.12 -13.27
CA ILE A 278 -0.03 -11.38 -13.09
C ILE A 278 0.82 -12.42 -12.38
N ALA A 279 2.06 -12.63 -12.80
CA ALA A 279 2.93 -13.63 -12.22
C ALA A 279 3.13 -13.37 -10.72
N ARG A 280 3.42 -12.12 -10.36
CA ARG A 280 3.58 -11.69 -8.95
C ARG A 280 2.28 -11.79 -8.18
N THR A 281 1.14 -11.38 -8.75
CA THR A 281 -0.18 -11.50 -8.11
C THR A 281 -0.55 -12.97 -7.89
N VAL A 282 -0.38 -13.83 -8.88
CA VAL A 282 -0.61 -15.28 -8.78
C VAL A 282 0.27 -15.87 -7.68
N TYR A 283 1.54 -15.52 -7.62
CA TYR A 283 2.43 -15.94 -6.54
C TYR A 283 1.94 -15.46 -5.17
N GLY A 284 1.55 -14.18 -5.05
CA GLY A 284 1.04 -13.58 -3.82
C GLY A 284 -0.23 -14.27 -3.31
N VAL A 285 -1.19 -14.53 -4.20
CA VAL A 285 -2.43 -15.26 -3.89
C VAL A 285 -2.11 -16.66 -3.37
N LEU A 286 -1.24 -17.40 -4.07
CA LEU A 286 -0.91 -18.78 -3.71
C LEU A 286 -0.11 -18.85 -2.40
N SER A 287 0.90 -17.98 -2.24
CA SER A 287 1.77 -17.97 -1.05
C SER A 287 1.03 -17.51 0.20
N GLY A 288 0.18 -16.50 0.08
CA GLY A 288 -0.61 -16.01 1.18
C GLY A 288 -1.67 -17.02 1.65
N VAL A 289 -2.31 -17.78 0.74
CA VAL A 289 -3.21 -18.89 1.15
C VAL A 289 -2.44 -19.97 1.88
N ALA A 290 -1.25 -20.35 1.39
CA ALA A 290 -0.47 -21.39 2.02
C ALA A 290 0.00 -21.03 3.44
N ALA A 291 0.21 -19.74 3.73
CA ALA A 291 0.54 -19.25 5.06
C ALA A 291 -0.67 -19.26 6.02
N VAL A 292 -1.89 -19.10 5.50
CA VAL A 292 -3.12 -19.05 6.30
C VAL A 292 -3.76 -20.44 6.35
N LEU A 293 -3.41 -21.22 7.39
CA LEU A 293 -3.81 -22.61 7.67
C LEU A 293 -5.31 -22.96 7.56
N ARG A 294 -6.20 -21.97 7.41
CA ARG A 294 -7.66 -22.14 7.41
C ARG A 294 -8.31 -21.96 6.03
N THR A 295 -7.59 -21.45 5.04
CA THR A 295 -8.16 -21.22 3.71
C THR A 295 -8.00 -22.48 2.85
N PRO A 296 -9.04 -22.96 2.14
CA PRO A 296 -8.89 -24.11 1.25
C PRO A 296 -7.90 -23.77 0.15
N HIS A 297 -6.79 -24.52 0.04
CA HIS A 297 -5.81 -24.39 -1.05
C HIS A 297 -6.47 -24.36 -2.45
N LEU A 298 -7.59 -25.06 -2.61
CA LEU A 298 -8.39 -25.10 -3.84
C LEU A 298 -8.96 -23.72 -4.22
N LEU A 299 -9.35 -22.90 -3.24
CA LEU A 299 -9.85 -21.55 -3.49
C LEU A 299 -8.75 -20.66 -4.08
N ALA A 300 -7.53 -20.71 -3.51
CA ALA A 300 -6.36 -19.98 -4.02
C ALA A 300 -6.07 -20.32 -5.48
N ILE A 301 -6.09 -21.61 -5.78
CA ILE A 301 -5.79 -22.15 -7.11
C ILE A 301 -6.87 -21.71 -8.10
N ASN A 302 -8.15 -21.74 -7.71
CA ASN A 302 -9.24 -21.26 -8.56
C ASN A 302 -9.17 -19.75 -8.80
N THR A 303 -8.74 -18.97 -7.81
CA THR A 303 -8.48 -17.54 -7.95
C THR A 303 -7.33 -17.28 -8.93
N ALA A 304 -6.20 -17.96 -8.75
CA ALA A 304 -5.06 -17.86 -9.66
C ALA A 304 -5.45 -18.24 -11.10
N LYS A 305 -6.28 -19.28 -11.25
CA LYS A 305 -6.81 -19.70 -12.55
C LYS A 305 -7.71 -18.63 -13.19
N SER A 306 -8.54 -17.97 -12.41
CA SER A 306 -9.43 -16.91 -12.90
C SER A 306 -8.63 -15.70 -13.38
N LEU A 307 -7.59 -15.30 -12.62
CA LEU A 307 -6.63 -14.26 -13.03
C LEU A 307 -5.97 -14.60 -14.37
N LEU A 308 -5.50 -15.84 -14.55
CA LEU A 308 -4.85 -16.26 -15.81
C LEU A 308 -5.80 -16.31 -17.01
N GLN A 309 -7.10 -16.55 -16.80
CA GLN A 309 -8.08 -16.60 -17.88
C GLN A 309 -8.39 -15.22 -18.48
N LEU A 310 -8.33 -14.15 -17.67
CA LEU A 310 -8.50 -12.77 -18.12
C LEU A 310 -7.45 -12.38 -19.17
N GLU A 311 -6.22 -12.90 -19.05
CA GLU A 311 -5.11 -12.55 -19.94
C GLU A 311 -5.09 -13.25 -21.30
N THR A 312 -5.78 -14.39 -21.44
CA THR A 312 -5.69 -15.24 -22.64
C THR A 312 -6.16 -14.57 -23.94
N THR A 313 -6.66 -13.34 -23.86
CA THR A 313 -7.07 -12.53 -25.00
C THR A 313 -5.91 -11.79 -25.70
N SER A 314 -4.70 -11.73 -25.12
CA SER A 314 -3.57 -11.00 -25.69
C SER A 314 -2.47 -11.93 -26.22
N SER A 315 -2.12 -11.79 -27.50
CA SER A 315 -1.22 -12.71 -28.25
C SER A 315 0.27 -12.59 -27.92
N HIS A 316 0.69 -11.68 -27.03
CA HIS A 316 2.10 -11.24 -26.97
C HIS A 316 2.94 -11.77 -25.81
N ASN A 317 2.43 -12.63 -24.93
CA ASN A 317 3.23 -13.22 -23.84
C ASN A 317 2.82 -14.66 -23.52
N THR A 318 2.85 -15.51 -24.55
CA THR A 318 2.39 -16.90 -24.46
C THR A 318 3.22 -17.75 -23.50
N GLU A 319 4.52 -17.48 -23.34
CA GLU A 319 5.42 -18.37 -22.59
C GLU A 319 5.32 -18.21 -21.06
N LEU A 320 5.29 -16.98 -20.53
CA LEU A 320 5.10 -16.77 -19.08
C LEU A 320 3.69 -17.16 -18.64
N VAL A 321 2.68 -16.82 -19.44
CA VAL A 321 1.29 -17.23 -19.19
C VAL A 321 1.15 -18.75 -19.30
N ALA A 322 1.84 -19.41 -20.22
CA ALA A 322 1.89 -20.88 -20.30
C ALA A 322 2.53 -21.48 -19.03
N PHE A 323 3.67 -20.95 -18.58
CA PHE A 323 4.29 -21.38 -17.33
C PHE A 323 3.33 -21.27 -16.13
N LEU A 324 2.65 -20.12 -15.98
CA LEU A 324 1.73 -19.92 -14.87
C LEU A 324 0.51 -20.86 -14.95
N ASN A 325 0.00 -21.11 -16.16
CA ASN A 325 -1.07 -22.09 -16.35
C ASN A 325 -0.61 -23.51 -15.99
N ASP A 326 0.57 -23.93 -16.45
CA ASP A 326 1.16 -25.23 -16.13
C ASP A 326 1.37 -25.37 -14.61
N LEU A 327 1.88 -24.32 -13.95
CA LEU A 327 2.05 -24.27 -12.50
C LEU A 327 0.71 -24.45 -11.76
N VAL A 328 -0.32 -23.70 -12.13
CA VAL A 328 -1.65 -23.78 -11.51
C VAL A 328 -2.27 -25.16 -11.71
N ILE A 329 -2.07 -25.79 -12.87
CA ILE A 329 -2.51 -27.16 -13.14
C ILE A 329 -1.81 -28.16 -12.19
N VAL A 330 -0.49 -28.05 -12.05
CA VAL A 330 0.29 -28.96 -11.19
C VAL A 330 -0.11 -28.79 -9.71
N LEU A 331 -0.30 -27.56 -9.24
CA LEU A 331 -0.76 -27.29 -7.88
C LEU A 331 -2.20 -27.79 -7.64
N HIS A 332 -3.10 -27.64 -8.63
CA HIS A 332 -4.45 -28.18 -8.55
C HIS A 332 -4.45 -29.71 -8.42
N ALA A 333 -3.60 -30.39 -9.20
CA ALA A 333 -3.43 -31.83 -9.12
C ALA A 333 -2.89 -32.26 -7.75
N ALA A 334 -1.89 -31.54 -7.21
CA ALA A 334 -1.31 -31.80 -5.90
C ALA A 334 -2.35 -31.73 -4.78
N VAL A 335 -3.15 -30.65 -4.73
CA VAL A 335 -4.22 -30.47 -3.74
C VAL A 335 -5.29 -31.56 -3.88
N SER A 336 -5.65 -31.92 -5.11
CA SER A 336 -6.62 -32.99 -5.39
C SER A 336 -6.12 -34.36 -4.90
N MET A 337 -4.83 -34.67 -5.08
CA MET A 337 -4.23 -35.92 -4.61
C MET A 337 -4.13 -36.00 -3.08
N ARG A 338 -3.81 -34.86 -2.43
CA ARG A 338 -3.75 -34.76 -0.97
C ARG A 338 -5.10 -35.09 -0.31
N SER A 339 -6.20 -34.63 -0.91
CA SER A 339 -7.56 -34.96 -0.44
C SER A 339 -7.90 -36.46 -0.48
N ARG A 340 -7.16 -37.25 -1.29
CA ARG A 340 -7.34 -38.70 -1.44
C ARG A 340 -6.40 -39.53 -0.57
N GLY A 341 -5.62 -38.90 0.31
CA GLY A 341 -4.67 -39.59 1.20
C GLY A 341 -3.42 -40.13 0.49
N SER A 342 -3.15 -39.72 -0.75
CA SER A 342 -1.92 -40.09 -1.46
C SER A 342 -0.79 -39.11 -1.11
N VAL A 343 0.24 -39.59 -0.43
CA VAL A 343 1.33 -38.77 0.13
C VAL A 343 2.60 -38.88 -0.72
N ASN A 344 2.52 -38.58 -2.01
CA ASN A 344 3.73 -38.38 -2.81
C ASN A 344 3.89 -36.90 -3.20
N ILE A 345 4.13 -36.06 -2.19
CA ILE A 345 4.39 -34.62 -2.35
C ILE A 345 5.67 -34.40 -3.17
N SER A 346 6.64 -35.33 -3.08
CA SER A 346 7.92 -35.24 -3.78
C SER A 346 7.77 -35.21 -5.31
N SER A 347 6.78 -35.89 -5.88
CA SER A 347 6.60 -35.91 -7.33
C SER A 347 6.19 -34.54 -7.90
N HIS A 348 5.37 -33.77 -7.18
CA HIS A 348 4.87 -32.47 -7.64
C HIS A 348 5.94 -31.39 -7.56
N VAL A 349 6.74 -31.40 -6.49
CA VAL A 349 7.88 -30.49 -6.34
C VAL A 349 8.89 -30.71 -7.46
N ASN A 350 9.17 -31.97 -7.82
CA ASN A 350 10.09 -32.30 -8.92
C ASN A 350 9.54 -31.82 -10.28
N VAL A 351 8.22 -31.88 -10.50
CA VAL A 351 7.58 -31.35 -11.71
C VAL A 351 7.69 -29.82 -11.76
N ILE A 352 7.47 -29.12 -10.66
CA ILE A 352 7.61 -27.65 -10.61
C ILE A 352 9.06 -27.22 -10.79
N GLU A 353 10.01 -27.96 -10.21
CA GLU A 353 11.43 -27.72 -10.45
C GLU A 353 11.80 -27.93 -11.93
N ALA A 354 11.26 -28.97 -12.57
CA ALA A 354 11.46 -29.21 -14.00
C ALA A 354 10.84 -28.10 -14.85
N LEU A 355 9.63 -27.62 -14.52
CA LEU A 355 9.01 -26.47 -15.18
C LEU A 355 9.88 -25.21 -15.03
N CYS A 356 10.38 -24.91 -13.83
CA CYS A 356 11.27 -23.76 -13.61
C CYS A 356 12.54 -23.84 -14.46
N LYS A 357 13.10 -25.04 -14.66
CA LYS A 357 14.27 -25.26 -15.54
C LYS A 357 13.92 -25.04 -17.02
N VAL A 358 12.79 -25.58 -17.48
CA VAL A 358 12.32 -25.45 -18.87
C VAL A 358 12.03 -23.98 -19.23
N TYR A 359 11.36 -23.26 -18.32
CA TYR A 359 10.96 -21.87 -18.53
C TYR A 359 12.00 -20.84 -18.03
N SER A 360 13.18 -21.27 -17.57
CA SER A 360 14.20 -20.39 -16.96
C SER A 360 14.53 -19.12 -17.78
N PRO A 361 14.64 -19.14 -19.12
CA PRO A 361 14.90 -17.93 -19.90
C PRO A 361 13.78 -16.88 -19.81
N VAL A 362 12.54 -17.34 -19.63
CA VAL A 362 11.32 -16.52 -19.58
C VAL A 362 11.01 -16.05 -18.16
N LEU A 363 11.53 -16.78 -17.16
CA LEU A 363 11.38 -16.47 -15.74
C LEU A 363 12.35 -15.40 -15.23
N MET A 364 13.31 -14.95 -16.04
CA MET A 364 14.28 -13.91 -15.68
C MET A 364 13.65 -12.70 -14.95
N PRO A 365 12.49 -12.17 -15.39
CA PRO A 365 11.83 -11.04 -14.72
C PRO A 365 11.21 -11.37 -13.35
N VAL A 366 10.99 -12.64 -13.02
CA VAL A 366 10.36 -13.13 -11.78
C VAL A 366 11.20 -14.19 -11.06
N GLN A 367 12.52 -14.19 -11.33
CA GLN A 367 13.45 -15.17 -10.76
C GLN A 367 13.64 -14.99 -9.25
N ASP A 368 13.29 -13.82 -8.73
CA ASP A 368 13.25 -13.48 -7.31
C ASP A 368 12.16 -14.26 -6.56
N LEU A 369 11.14 -14.77 -7.26
CA LEU A 369 10.04 -15.53 -6.68
C LEU A 369 10.43 -17.01 -6.48
N ASN A 370 10.31 -17.50 -5.25
CA ASN A 370 10.68 -18.88 -4.92
C ASN A 370 9.51 -19.85 -5.16
N TRP A 371 9.27 -20.20 -6.43
CA TRP A 371 8.19 -21.09 -6.87
C TRP A 371 8.30 -22.50 -6.27
N ILE A 372 9.51 -22.98 -5.99
CA ILE A 372 9.75 -24.29 -5.37
C ILE A 372 9.33 -24.28 -3.90
N THR A 373 9.68 -23.24 -3.15
CA THR A 373 9.24 -23.09 -1.76
C THR A 373 7.72 -22.94 -1.67
N LEU A 374 7.12 -22.19 -2.60
CA LEU A 374 5.67 -22.10 -2.73
C LEU A 374 5.05 -23.48 -2.97
N ALA A 375 5.58 -24.26 -3.91
CA ALA A 375 5.09 -25.62 -4.19
C ALA A 375 5.09 -26.54 -2.96
N ARG A 376 6.14 -26.46 -2.12
CA ARG A 376 6.26 -27.28 -0.90
C ARG A 376 5.21 -26.95 0.17
N SER A 377 4.56 -25.79 0.07
CA SER A 377 3.55 -25.35 1.03
C SER A 377 2.14 -25.86 0.71
N PHE A 378 1.92 -26.45 -0.47
CA PHE A 378 0.68 -27.11 -0.90
C PHE A 378 0.81 -28.64 -0.75
#